data_AF-A0A076PLU3-F1
#
_entry.id   AF-A0A076PLU3-F1
#
_cell.length_a   1.000
_cell.length_b   1.000
_cell.length_c   1.000
_cell.angle_alpha   90.00
_cell.angle_beta   90.00
_cell.angle_gamma   90.00
#
_symmetry.space_group_name_H-M   'P 1'
#
loop_
_entity.id
_entity.type
_entity.pdbx_description
1 polymer ?
#
loop_
_entity_poly.entity_id
_entity_poly.type
_entity_poly.pdbx_seq_one_letter_code
_entity_poly.pdbx_strand_id
1 'polypeptide(L)'
;MYLRKLSIPLQASLMLSCFAISCSAQETAAWDQQATGRTSITRLGTIDYEVGYSSVGFDHFSSEIVARWNDGGAQEQTLYEGIYDRPPAKVWGSGPHLCVAMQTCARYSDRCSRYVIAHRYDAQAKAFVALKSEKTARRICAAAR
;
A
#
# COMPACT_ATOMS: atom_id res chain seq x y z
N MET A 1 -12.78 61.51 54.36
CA MET A 1 -12.68 62.63 53.38
C MET A 1 -11.85 62.16 52.20
N TYR A 2 -12.42 62.19 50.98
CA TYR A 2 -11.77 62.07 49.66
C TYR A 2 -10.96 60.78 49.35
N LEU A 3 -10.98 60.15 48.17
CA LEU A 3 -11.89 60.06 47.04
C LEU A 3 -11.36 58.86 46.20
N ARG A 4 -12.28 58.02 45.72
CA ARG A 4 -12.16 56.92 44.74
C ARG A 4 -11.04 57.07 43.69
N LYS A 5 -10.47 55.93 43.23
CA LYS A 5 -10.76 55.32 41.90
C LYS A 5 -9.97 54.04 41.60
N LEU A 6 -10.68 53.12 40.95
CA LEU A 6 -10.27 51.84 40.34
C LEU A 6 -9.08 51.96 39.38
N SER A 7 -8.33 50.86 39.20
CA SER A 7 -7.89 50.34 37.89
C SER A 7 -7.60 48.84 37.94
N ILE A 8 -8.13 48.12 36.94
CA ILE A 8 -8.23 46.67 36.72
C ILE A 8 -6.98 46.18 35.93
N PRO A 9 -6.64 44.87 35.95
CA PRO A 9 -5.30 44.37 35.61
C PRO A 9 -5.16 44.07 34.12
N LEU A 10 -3.92 44.07 33.60
CA LEU A 10 -3.62 43.52 32.28
C LEU A 10 -2.44 42.55 32.38
N GLN A 11 -2.79 41.26 32.47
CA GLN A 11 -1.91 40.17 32.10
C GLN A 11 -1.85 40.11 30.57
N ALA A 12 -0.66 40.06 30.01
CA ALA A 12 -0.45 39.70 28.61
C ALA A 12 0.81 38.84 28.49
N SER A 13 0.67 37.57 28.87
CA SER A 13 1.58 36.50 28.45
C SER A 13 1.23 36.12 27.02
N LEU A 14 2.07 36.47 26.05
CA LEU A 14 1.97 35.94 24.68
C LEU A 14 3.00 34.83 24.51
N MET A 15 2.59 33.59 24.80
CA MET A 15 3.32 32.38 24.39
C MET A 15 3.07 32.18 22.90
N LEU A 16 4.08 32.47 22.08
CA LEU A 16 4.07 32.19 20.65
C LEU A 16 4.38 30.69 20.46
N SER A 17 3.35 29.84 20.53
CA SER A 17 3.45 28.43 20.17
C SER A 17 3.50 28.31 18.64
N CYS A 18 4.71 28.17 18.11
CA CYS A 18 4.93 27.69 16.75
C CYS A 18 4.39 26.25 16.66
N PHE A 19 3.15 26.10 16.20
CA PHE A 19 2.67 24.82 15.68
C PHE A 19 3.42 24.55 14.37
N ALA A 20 4.56 23.87 14.47
CA ALA A 20 5.17 23.19 13.35
C ALA A 20 4.18 22.11 12.90
N ILE A 21 3.38 22.41 11.88
CA ILE A 21 2.65 21.41 11.12
C ILE A 21 3.74 20.59 10.43
N SER A 22 4.12 19.46 11.05
CA SER A 22 4.91 18.43 10.37
C SER A 22 4.05 17.92 9.22
N CYS A 23 4.21 18.51 8.04
CA CYS A 23 3.75 17.94 6.80
C CYS A 23 4.66 16.74 6.56
N SER A 24 4.27 15.58 7.08
CA SER A 24 4.89 14.31 6.74
C SER A 24 4.55 14.03 5.28
N ALA A 25 5.33 14.61 4.37
CA ALA A 25 5.41 14.12 3.01
C ALA A 25 5.94 12.70 3.13
N GLN A 26 5.06 11.71 3.02
CA GLN A 26 5.45 10.31 2.88
C GLN A 26 6.33 10.27 1.62
N GLU A 27 7.64 10.11 1.77
CA GLU A 27 8.54 9.86 0.64
C GLU A 27 8.08 8.55 0.00
N THR A 28 7.27 8.65 -1.05
CA THR A 28 7.08 7.53 -1.97
C THR A 28 8.46 7.13 -2.45
N ALA A 29 8.85 5.87 -2.17
CA ALA A 29 10.11 5.34 -2.66
C ALA A 29 10.22 5.64 -4.16
N ALA A 30 11.27 6.35 -4.56
CA ALA A 30 11.48 6.73 -5.96
C ALA A 30 11.97 5.49 -6.72
N TRP A 31 11.03 4.64 -7.13
CA TRP A 31 11.30 3.46 -7.95
C TRP A 31 11.78 3.87 -9.35
N ASP A 32 12.69 3.10 -9.93
CA ASP A 32 13.21 3.33 -11.29
C ASP A 32 12.09 3.20 -12.32
N GLN A 33 11.17 2.26 -12.06
CA GLN A 33 10.03 1.96 -12.90
C GLN A 33 8.78 1.73 -12.05
N GLN A 34 7.64 2.09 -12.61
CA GLN A 34 6.34 1.93 -11.98
C GLN A 34 5.31 1.46 -13.01
N ALA A 35 4.43 0.55 -12.59
CA ALA A 35 3.26 0.15 -13.34
C ALA A 35 2.01 0.35 -12.49
N THR A 36 1.02 1.08 -13.00
CA THR A 36 -0.25 1.28 -12.32
C THR A 36 -1.36 0.50 -13.02
N GLY A 37 -2.42 0.20 -12.28
CA GLY A 37 -3.60 -0.41 -12.86
C GLY A 37 -4.80 -0.34 -11.95
N ARG A 38 -5.91 -0.87 -12.45
CA ARG A 38 -7.18 -0.91 -11.75
C ARG A 38 -7.79 -2.29 -11.90
N THR A 39 -8.37 -2.79 -10.81
CA THR A 39 -9.15 -4.02 -10.79
C THR A 39 -10.35 -3.85 -9.86
N SER A 40 -11.16 -4.90 -9.71
CA SER A 40 -12.23 -4.92 -8.71
C SER A 40 -12.35 -6.29 -8.06
N ILE A 41 -12.81 -6.33 -6.82
CA ILE A 41 -13.23 -7.58 -6.15
C ILE A 41 -14.67 -7.45 -5.68
N THR A 42 -15.35 -8.59 -5.54
CA THR A 42 -16.73 -8.64 -5.05
C THR A 42 -16.81 -8.04 -3.63
N ARG A 43 -17.83 -7.21 -3.38
CA ARG A 43 -18.16 -6.54 -2.11
C ARG A 43 -17.27 -5.37 -1.67
N LEU A 44 -16.06 -5.20 -2.22
CA LEU A 44 -15.23 -4.01 -1.97
C LEU A 44 -15.27 -3.01 -3.13
N GLY A 45 -15.46 -3.50 -4.36
CA GLY A 45 -15.49 -2.66 -5.55
C GLY A 45 -14.09 -2.42 -6.12
N THR A 46 -13.84 -1.20 -6.57
CA THR A 46 -12.64 -0.81 -7.30
C THR A 46 -11.40 -0.75 -6.40
N ILE A 47 -10.30 -1.28 -6.91
CA ILE A 47 -8.97 -1.22 -6.32
C ILE A 47 -8.03 -0.67 -7.37
N ASP A 48 -7.43 0.48 -7.08
CA ASP A 48 -6.29 0.99 -7.83
C ASP A 48 -5.02 0.37 -7.24
N TYR A 49 -4.05 0.03 -8.08
CA TYR A 49 -2.79 -0.55 -7.63
C TYR A 49 -1.60 0.07 -8.35
N GLU A 50 -0.45 -0.03 -7.70
CA GLU A 50 0.84 0.41 -8.20
C GLU A 50 1.88 -0.68 -7.88
N VAL A 51 2.73 -0.97 -8.86
CA VAL A 51 3.87 -1.87 -8.75
C VAL A 51 5.11 -1.06 -9.04
N GLY A 52 5.83 -0.69 -7.98
CA GLY A 52 7.13 -0.03 -8.08
C GLY A 52 8.25 -1.05 -8.05
N TYR A 53 9.28 -0.85 -8.87
CA TYR A 53 10.44 -1.74 -8.89
C TYR A 53 11.71 -1.05 -9.39
N SER A 54 12.85 -1.44 -8.82
CA SER A 54 14.20 -1.02 -9.20
C SER A 54 15.11 -2.23 -9.31
N SER A 55 16.02 -2.23 -10.29
CA SER A 55 16.96 -3.35 -10.43
C SER A 55 17.95 -3.36 -9.28
N VAL A 56 18.19 -4.54 -8.71
CA VAL A 56 19.28 -4.78 -7.74
C VAL A 56 20.38 -5.67 -8.32
N GLY A 57 20.41 -5.80 -9.65
CA GLY A 57 21.38 -6.58 -10.41
C GLY A 57 20.96 -8.02 -10.69
N PHE A 58 21.59 -8.64 -11.69
CA PHE A 58 21.39 -10.06 -12.07
C PHE A 58 19.92 -10.46 -12.29
N ASP A 59 19.14 -9.61 -12.95
CA ASP A 59 17.71 -9.77 -13.22
C ASP A 59 16.80 -9.84 -11.96
N HIS A 60 17.34 -9.48 -10.80
CA HIS A 60 16.59 -9.31 -9.56
C HIS A 60 16.12 -7.86 -9.39
N PHE A 61 14.91 -7.69 -8.87
CA PHE A 61 14.31 -6.37 -8.69
C PHE A 61 13.74 -6.22 -7.28
N SER A 62 14.23 -5.22 -6.55
CA SER A 62 13.54 -4.75 -5.35
C SER A 62 12.22 -4.14 -5.78
N SER A 63 11.13 -4.53 -5.12
CA SER A 63 9.79 -4.19 -5.57
C SER A 63 8.82 -3.99 -4.42
N GLU A 64 7.84 -3.12 -4.64
CA GLU A 64 6.70 -2.88 -3.78
C GLU A 64 5.40 -2.92 -4.58
N ILE A 65 4.36 -3.49 -4.01
CA ILE A 65 3.02 -3.53 -4.59
C ILE A 65 2.05 -2.88 -3.62
N VAL A 66 1.52 -1.71 -3.98
CA VAL A 66 0.58 -0.94 -3.17
C VAL A 66 -0.82 -1.04 -3.77
N ALA A 67 -1.83 -1.27 -2.93
CA ALA A 67 -3.23 -1.22 -3.30
C ALA A 67 -3.95 -0.08 -2.59
N ARG A 68 -4.85 0.58 -3.30
CA ARG A 68 -5.65 1.72 -2.84
C ARG A 68 -7.11 1.46 -3.16
N TRP A 69 -7.98 1.69 -2.19
CA TRP A 69 -9.43 1.48 -2.34
C TRP A 69 -10.22 2.44 -1.46
N ASN A 70 -11.55 2.43 -1.60
CA ASN A 70 -12.44 3.21 -0.75
C ASN A 70 -13.33 2.27 0.07
N ASP A 71 -13.35 2.46 1.39
CA ASP A 71 -14.26 1.77 2.31
C ASP A 71 -14.74 2.75 3.40
N GLY A 72 -15.62 3.67 2.99
CA GLY A 72 -16.06 4.79 3.83
C GLY A 72 -14.95 5.84 4.05
N GLY A 73 -13.93 5.84 3.19
CA GLY A 73 -12.73 6.64 3.28
C GLY A 73 -11.62 6.04 2.43
N ALA A 74 -10.63 6.86 2.04
CA ALA A 74 -9.46 6.37 1.31
C ALA A 74 -8.67 5.39 2.19
N GLN A 75 -8.33 4.24 1.62
CA GLN A 75 -7.49 3.21 2.23
C GLN A 75 -6.31 2.93 1.32
N GLU A 76 -5.18 2.59 1.92
CA GLU A 76 -3.95 2.20 1.22
C GLU A 76 -3.24 1.09 2.00
N GLN A 77 -2.66 0.14 1.29
CA GLN A 77 -1.86 -0.92 1.89
C GLN A 77 -0.80 -1.45 0.92
N THR A 78 0.43 -1.62 1.42
CA THR A 78 1.46 -2.44 0.78
C THR A 78 1.09 -3.92 0.90
N LEU A 79 0.82 -4.56 -0.24
CA LEU A 79 0.47 -5.98 -0.35
C LEU A 79 1.71 -6.88 -0.35
N TYR A 80 2.81 -6.36 -0.87
CA TYR A 80 4.07 -7.06 -1.00
C TYR A 80 5.21 -6.05 -1.02
N GLU A 81 6.27 -6.37 -0.31
CA GLU A 81 7.58 -5.71 -0.37
C GLU A 81 8.63 -6.81 -0.39
N GLY A 82 9.55 -6.75 -1.35
CA GLY A 82 10.60 -7.76 -1.47
C GLY A 82 11.23 -7.84 -2.85
N ILE A 83 11.96 -8.92 -3.10
CA ILE A 83 12.68 -9.15 -4.36
C ILE A 83 11.99 -10.25 -5.15
N TYR A 84 11.73 -9.97 -6.43
CA TYR A 84 11.32 -10.97 -7.40
C TYR A 84 11.91 -10.64 -8.78
N ASP A 85 11.72 -11.55 -9.72
CA ASP A 85 12.30 -11.50 -11.07
C ASP A 85 11.22 -11.19 -12.10
N ARG A 86 11.62 -10.55 -13.20
CA ARG A 86 10.74 -10.19 -14.33
C ARG A 86 9.52 -9.35 -13.92
N PRO A 87 9.72 -8.14 -13.36
CA PRO A 87 8.63 -7.19 -13.17
C PRO A 87 7.99 -6.71 -14.49
N PRO A 88 6.78 -6.13 -14.42
CA PRO A 88 5.96 -5.93 -13.22
C PRO A 88 5.19 -7.18 -12.79
N ALA A 89 4.94 -7.30 -11.49
CA ALA A 89 3.96 -8.24 -10.95
C ALA A 89 2.56 -7.98 -11.56
N LYS A 90 1.78 -9.04 -11.75
CA LYS A 90 0.40 -8.95 -12.21
C LYS A 90 -0.54 -8.86 -11.02
N VAL A 91 -1.48 -7.92 -11.05
CA VAL A 91 -2.52 -7.75 -10.03
C VAL A 91 -3.91 -7.80 -10.68
N TRP A 92 -4.81 -8.60 -10.13
CA TRP A 92 -6.19 -8.74 -10.63
C TRP A 92 -7.14 -9.24 -9.56
N GLY A 93 -8.44 -9.05 -9.77
CA GLY A 93 -9.49 -9.56 -8.90
C GLY A 93 -9.97 -10.95 -9.32
N SER A 94 -10.28 -11.80 -8.35
CA SER A 94 -10.92 -13.11 -8.54
C SER A 94 -11.98 -13.33 -7.47
N GLY A 95 -13.24 -13.06 -7.81
CA GLY A 95 -14.34 -13.07 -6.86
C GLY A 95 -14.05 -12.12 -5.68
N PRO A 96 -14.08 -12.59 -4.42
CA PRO A 96 -13.79 -11.77 -3.25
C PRO A 96 -12.28 -11.61 -2.95
N HIS A 97 -11.39 -12.08 -3.83
CA HIS A 97 -9.95 -12.05 -3.60
C HIS A 97 -9.21 -11.11 -4.54
N LEU A 98 -8.20 -10.43 -4.01
CA LEU A 98 -7.21 -9.71 -4.79
C LEU A 98 -6.00 -10.63 -5.00
N CYS A 99 -5.65 -10.89 -6.24
CA CYS A 99 -4.58 -11.80 -6.62
C CYS A 99 -3.35 -11.02 -7.08
N VAL A 100 -2.18 -11.46 -6.63
CA VAL A 100 -0.87 -10.97 -7.04
C VAL A 100 -0.08 -12.15 -7.58
N ALA A 101 0.56 -12.00 -8.73
CA ALA A 101 1.51 -12.97 -9.25
C ALA A 101 2.81 -12.34 -9.69
N MET A 102 3.89 -12.97 -9.27
CA MET A 102 5.27 -12.60 -9.56
C MET A 102 6.03 -13.83 -10.06
N GLN A 103 7.24 -13.62 -10.57
CA GLN A 103 8.12 -14.70 -11.00
C GLN A 103 9.40 -14.72 -10.16
N THR A 104 9.93 -15.91 -9.94
CA THR A 104 11.26 -16.10 -9.38
C THR A 104 11.99 -17.11 -10.24
N CYS A 105 13.22 -16.81 -10.62
CA CYS A 105 14.04 -17.57 -11.54
C CYS A 105 15.13 -18.31 -10.75
N ALA A 106 15.36 -19.57 -11.10
CA ALA A 106 16.45 -20.30 -10.49
C ALA A 106 17.80 -19.70 -10.94
N ARG A 107 18.78 -19.68 -10.05
CA ARG A 107 20.12 -19.16 -10.34
C ARG A 107 20.68 -19.84 -11.59
N TYR A 108 21.17 -19.05 -12.55
CA TYR A 108 21.72 -19.53 -13.83
C TYR A 108 20.72 -20.34 -14.69
N SER A 109 19.42 -20.09 -14.56
CA SER A 109 18.40 -20.75 -15.36
C SER A 109 17.43 -19.76 -15.98
N ASP A 110 17.07 -20.01 -17.24
CA ASP A 110 15.98 -19.29 -17.91
C ASP A 110 14.59 -19.70 -17.39
N ARG A 111 14.54 -20.74 -16.53
CA ARG A 111 13.30 -21.27 -15.96
C ARG A 111 12.91 -20.46 -14.72
N CYS A 112 11.73 -19.86 -14.79
CA CYS A 112 11.14 -19.14 -13.68
C CYS A 112 9.88 -19.83 -13.16
N SER A 113 9.77 -19.92 -11.84
CA SER A 113 8.59 -20.33 -11.13
C SER A 113 7.65 -19.13 -10.96
N ARG A 114 6.34 -19.37 -11.12
CA ARG A 114 5.34 -18.37 -10.77
C ARG A 114 4.99 -18.51 -9.29
N TYR A 115 5.08 -17.42 -8.56
CA TYR A 115 4.59 -17.30 -7.19
C TYR A 115 3.28 -16.50 -7.20
N VAL A 116 2.29 -16.95 -6.42
CA VAL A 116 0.94 -16.38 -6.43
C VAL A 116 0.47 -16.19 -5.00
N ILE A 117 0.05 -14.96 -4.69
CA ILE A 117 -0.58 -14.58 -3.43
C ILE A 117 -2.05 -14.28 -3.72
N ALA A 118 -2.95 -14.81 -2.90
CA ALA A 118 -4.35 -14.41 -2.88
C ALA A 118 -4.60 -13.68 -1.56
N HIS A 119 -5.16 -12.48 -1.63
CA HIS A 119 -5.56 -11.70 -0.47
C HIS A 119 -7.08 -11.74 -0.35
N ARG A 120 -7.59 -11.95 0.86
CA ARG A 120 -8.99 -11.65 1.20
C ARG A 120 -9.07 -10.28 1.83
N TYR A 121 -10.17 -9.56 1.61
CA TYR A 121 -10.42 -8.34 2.36
C TYR A 121 -11.06 -8.67 3.72
N ASP A 122 -10.50 -8.13 4.79
CA ASP A 122 -11.08 -8.12 6.13
C ASP A 122 -11.73 -6.75 6.38
N ALA A 123 -13.06 -6.71 6.35
CA ALA A 123 -13.82 -5.47 6.50
C ALA A 123 -13.77 -4.89 7.92
N GLN A 124 -13.48 -5.71 8.94
CA GLN A 124 -13.34 -5.23 10.31
C GLN A 124 -11.99 -4.54 10.50
N ALA A 125 -10.92 -5.15 9.98
CA ALA A 125 -9.58 -4.58 10.03
C ALA A 125 -9.33 -3.53 8.94
N LYS A 126 -10.24 -3.42 7.95
CA LYS A 126 -10.07 -2.66 6.71
C LYS A 126 -8.73 -2.95 6.05
N ALA A 127 -8.40 -4.23 5.91
CA ALA A 127 -7.10 -4.67 5.42
C ALA A 127 -7.19 -5.91 4.55
N PHE A 128 -6.29 -6.01 3.58
CA PHE A 128 -6.04 -7.22 2.81
C PHE A 128 -5.17 -8.20 3.60
N VAL A 129 -5.64 -9.44 3.75
CA VAL A 129 -4.96 -10.52 4.45
C VAL A 129 -4.60 -11.62 3.46
N ALA A 130 -3.31 -11.93 3.33
CA ALA A 130 -2.83 -13.02 2.49
C ALA A 130 -3.34 -14.38 2.98
N LEU A 131 -3.77 -15.24 2.06
CA LEU A 131 -4.10 -16.62 2.35
C LEU A 131 -2.82 -17.42 2.63
N LYS A 132 -2.84 -18.24 3.67
CA LYS A 132 -1.66 -19.03 4.10
C LYS A 132 -1.30 -20.18 3.16
N SER A 133 -2.27 -20.71 2.41
CA SER A 133 -2.06 -21.88 1.54
C SER A 133 -1.81 -21.46 0.10
N GLU A 134 -0.59 -21.68 -0.38
CA GLU A 134 -0.22 -21.43 -1.77
C GLU A 134 -1.05 -22.26 -2.76
N LYS A 135 -1.34 -23.53 -2.43
CA LYS A 135 -2.21 -24.40 -3.25
C LYS A 135 -3.60 -23.79 -3.44
N THR A 136 -4.16 -23.22 -2.37
CA THR A 136 -5.46 -22.55 -2.42
C THR A 136 -5.37 -21.24 -3.19
N ALA A 137 -4.33 -20.42 -2.95
CA ALA A 137 -4.11 -19.19 -3.68
C ALA A 137 -4.01 -19.43 -5.20
N ARG A 138 -3.19 -20.40 -5.63
CA ARG A 138 -3.08 -20.79 -7.04
C ARG A 138 -4.42 -21.18 -7.65
N ARG A 139 -5.25 -21.92 -6.92
CA ARG A 139 -6.58 -22.34 -7.40
C ARG A 139 -7.53 -21.16 -7.60
N ILE A 140 -7.61 -20.27 -6.62
CA ILE A 140 -8.47 -19.07 -6.66
C ILE A 140 -8.04 -18.14 -7.79
N CYS A 141 -6.72 -17.93 -7.91
CA CYS A 141 -6.15 -16.97 -8.84
C CYS A 141 -5.99 -17.54 -10.26
N ALA A 142 -6.16 -18.84 -10.49
CA ALA A 142 -6.13 -19.42 -11.84
C ALA A 142 -7.32 -19.00 -12.72
N ALA A 143 -8.46 -18.63 -12.10
CA ALA A 143 -9.75 -18.51 -12.77
C ALA A 143 -9.95 -17.23 -13.61
N ALA A 144 -9.05 -16.26 -13.52
CA ALA A 144 -9.20 -14.95 -14.17
C ALA A 144 -8.08 -14.68 -15.18
N ARG A 145 -7.87 -15.63 -16.10
CA ARG A 145 -7.04 -15.45 -17.30
C ARG A 145 -7.91 -15.10 -18.49
#